data_AF-A0AAJ1R1C2-F1
#
_entry.id   AF-A0AAJ1R1C2-F1
#
_cell.length_a   1.000
_cell.length_b   1.000
_cell.length_c   1.000
_cell.angle_alpha   90.00
_cell.angle_beta   90.00
_cell.angle_gamma   90.00
#
_symmetry.space_group_name_H-M   'P 1'
#
loop_
_entity.id
_entity.type
_entity.pdbx_description
1 polymer ?
#
loop_
_entity_poly.entity_id
_entity_poly.type
_entity_poly.pdbx_seq_one_letter_code
_entity_poly.pdbx_strand_id
1 'polypeptide(L)'
;MKKILFLMMLTNLVRAQIIYSADISNYQAGQSLLGQYGWSEVPYLSTYNNHMQVENFPMSYLNYGTTNKALHYVPNLNTPLQIFANNTTTTEANYYFAFLLNVQSAIITDQITSLDFVQLHSGNNLVFRIMTSGTGNGYQIRFGKMDTEVAPTVLNFNQTYLLVFKYSQNSASLSDDNISLFINPDVSLNEPLPHYTNYSGSDVNSSLAINKIYLTQNNATYNGFKAYISQPKICMNWNDLKNLQTLAINDNKRSENEFRIIENPIKNNILKIKSPDGISDYNIDIYDISGKKIMNNLKMKSEIDISNLKEGEYFLKILEKHEKTLKFLKVR
;
A
#
# COMPACT_ATOMS: atom_id res chain seq x y z
N MET A 1 -43.46 -22.76 23.14
CA MET A 1 -42.02 -22.45 23.30
C MET A 1 -41.31 -22.67 21.96
N LYS A 2 -41.01 -21.61 21.20
CA LYS A 2 -40.18 -21.70 20.00
C LYS A 2 -38.79 -21.18 20.36
N LYS A 3 -37.79 -22.06 20.44
CA LYS A 3 -36.39 -21.70 20.59
C LYS A 3 -35.89 -21.21 19.24
N ILE A 4 -35.60 -19.91 19.13
CA ILE A 4 -34.87 -19.36 17.98
C ILE A 4 -33.38 -19.69 18.22
N LEU A 5 -32.83 -20.52 17.36
CA LEU A 5 -31.41 -20.85 17.31
C LEU A 5 -30.68 -19.67 16.64
N PHE A 6 -29.91 -18.90 17.40
CA PHE A 6 -29.10 -17.81 16.87
C PHE A 6 -27.79 -18.41 16.32
N LEU A 7 -27.73 -18.58 15.00
CA LEU A 7 -26.52 -19.03 14.31
C LEU A 7 -25.55 -17.84 14.20
N MET A 8 -24.54 -17.80 15.07
CA MET A 8 -23.41 -16.88 14.91
C MET A 8 -22.60 -17.32 13.68
N MET A 9 -22.78 -16.60 12.56
CA MET A 9 -21.81 -16.66 11.46
C MET A 9 -20.51 -16.03 11.96
N LEU A 10 -19.46 -16.84 12.16
CA LEU A 10 -18.10 -16.33 12.17
C LEU A 10 -17.78 -15.85 10.76
N THR A 11 -17.85 -14.54 10.53
CA THR A 11 -17.26 -13.93 9.35
C THR A 11 -15.75 -14.12 9.45
N ASN A 12 -15.16 -14.88 8.52
CA ASN A 12 -13.71 -14.93 8.34
C ASN A 12 -13.20 -13.50 8.19
N LEU A 13 -12.44 -13.02 9.18
CA LEU A 13 -11.64 -11.82 9.03
C LEU A 13 -10.61 -12.12 7.95
N VAL A 14 -10.84 -11.63 6.73
CA VAL A 14 -9.80 -11.59 5.70
C VAL A 14 -8.69 -10.71 6.26
N ARG A 15 -7.61 -11.35 6.73
CA ARG A 15 -6.38 -10.63 7.07
C ARG A 15 -5.84 -10.06 5.77
N ALA A 16 -5.53 -8.77 5.75
CA ALA A 16 -4.78 -8.16 4.67
C ALA A 16 -3.46 -8.96 4.48
N GLN A 17 -3.14 -9.35 3.25
CA GLN A 17 -1.93 -10.09 2.90
C GLN A 17 -1.02 -9.19 2.04
N ILE A 18 -0.68 -8.02 2.57
CA ILE A 18 0.40 -7.20 2.03
C ILE A 18 1.71 -7.87 2.41
N ILE A 19 2.47 -8.29 1.40
CA ILE A 19 3.76 -8.95 1.54
C ILE A 19 4.88 -7.92 1.57
N TYR A 20 4.77 -6.90 0.73
CA TYR A 20 5.75 -5.83 0.62
C TYR A 20 5.05 -4.52 0.27
N SER A 21 5.54 -3.42 0.83
CA SER A 21 5.17 -2.08 0.42
C SER A 21 6.32 -1.16 0.76
N ALA A 22 6.75 -0.32 -0.19
CA ALA A 22 7.70 0.74 0.09
C ALA A 22 7.01 2.10 -0.07
N ASP A 23 7.17 2.93 0.97
CA ASP A 23 6.83 4.35 0.90
C ASP A 23 8.09 5.14 0.57
N ILE A 24 8.27 5.42 -0.73
CA ILE A 24 9.47 6.08 -1.26
C ILE A 24 9.58 7.53 -0.77
N SER A 25 8.49 8.12 -0.26
CA SER A 25 8.50 9.49 0.27
C SER A 25 9.45 9.66 1.47
N ASN A 26 9.75 8.59 2.20
CA ASN A 26 10.67 8.59 3.33
C ASN A 26 12.16 8.48 2.93
N TYR A 27 12.44 8.17 1.66
CA TYR A 27 13.80 7.95 1.18
C TYR A 27 14.55 9.27 1.04
N GLN A 28 15.88 9.24 1.18
CA GLN A 28 16.72 10.42 1.05
C GLN A 28 16.98 10.69 -0.44
N ALA A 29 16.42 11.80 -0.95
CA ALA A 29 16.61 12.22 -2.34
C ALA A 29 18.07 12.66 -2.60
N GLY A 30 18.51 12.50 -3.85
CA GLY A 30 19.88 12.78 -4.29
C GLY A 30 20.92 11.75 -3.84
N GLN A 31 20.49 10.62 -3.27
CA GLN A 31 21.36 9.55 -2.78
C GLN A 31 21.11 8.23 -3.52
N SER A 32 22.11 7.35 -3.47
CA SER A 32 21.96 5.96 -3.92
C SER A 32 20.83 5.27 -3.15
N LEU A 33 20.09 4.41 -3.85
CA LEU A 33 19.09 3.53 -3.23
C LEU A 33 19.75 2.51 -2.29
N LEU A 34 21.00 2.10 -2.58
CA LEU A 34 21.74 1.15 -1.77
C LEU A 34 21.91 1.65 -0.32
N GLY A 35 21.63 0.77 0.64
CA GLY A 35 21.68 1.08 2.06
C GLY A 35 20.44 1.80 2.60
N GLN A 36 19.51 2.24 1.73
CA GLN A 36 18.24 2.81 2.16
C GLN A 36 17.19 1.71 2.35
N TYR A 37 16.51 1.68 3.49
CA TYR A 37 15.30 0.87 3.72
C TYR A 37 15.39 -0.62 3.31
N GLY A 38 16.57 -1.23 3.45
CA GLY A 38 16.81 -2.66 3.16
C GLY A 38 17.30 -2.97 1.74
N TRP A 39 17.49 -1.96 0.89
CA TRP A 39 18.04 -2.15 -0.45
C TRP A 39 19.54 -2.45 -0.36
N SER A 40 19.97 -3.53 -1.01
CA SER A 40 21.36 -3.99 -1.06
C SER A 40 21.80 -4.29 -2.48
N GLU A 41 23.08 -4.54 -2.68
CA GLU A 41 23.64 -4.87 -3.99
C GLU A 41 23.32 -6.32 -4.39
N VAL A 42 23.10 -6.58 -5.68
CA VAL A 42 23.06 -7.93 -6.27
C VAL A 42 24.49 -8.49 -6.40
N PRO A 43 24.88 -9.52 -5.61
CA PRO A 43 26.28 -9.96 -5.51
C PRO A 43 26.92 -10.50 -6.79
N TYR A 44 26.12 -10.92 -7.78
CA TYR A 44 26.59 -11.60 -8.99
C TYR A 44 26.41 -10.78 -10.28
N LEU A 45 25.85 -9.58 -10.18
CA LEU A 45 25.65 -8.65 -11.31
C LEU A 45 26.61 -7.44 -11.24
N SER A 46 27.69 -7.56 -10.45
CA SER A 46 28.69 -6.51 -10.19
C SER A 46 29.49 -6.05 -11.43
N THR A 47 29.28 -6.67 -12.58
CA THR A 47 29.84 -6.24 -13.87
C THR A 47 28.92 -5.30 -14.66
N TYR A 48 27.68 -5.05 -14.18
CA TYR A 48 26.69 -4.23 -14.87
C TYR A 48 26.39 -2.94 -14.10
N ASN A 49 26.71 -1.86 -14.80
CA ASN A 49 26.86 -0.47 -14.37
C ASN A 49 25.52 0.32 -14.36
N ASN A 50 24.48 -0.12 -13.66
CA ASN A 50 23.29 0.71 -13.38
C ASN A 50 22.96 0.87 -11.87
N HIS A 51 23.04 2.11 -11.36
CA HIS A 51 22.56 2.47 -10.02
C HIS A 51 21.09 2.87 -10.05
N MET A 52 20.41 2.68 -8.92
CA MET A 52 19.18 3.43 -8.64
C MET A 52 19.49 4.57 -7.69
N GLN A 53 18.99 5.76 -8.00
CA GLN A 53 18.99 6.89 -7.08
C GLN A 53 17.56 7.32 -6.78
N VAL A 54 17.40 7.88 -5.59
CA VAL A 54 16.14 8.49 -5.17
C VAL A 54 16.16 9.93 -5.66
N GLU A 55 15.14 10.36 -6.41
CA GLU A 55 15.00 11.73 -6.90
C GLU A 55 13.68 12.35 -6.42
N ASN A 56 13.68 13.67 -6.26
CA ASN A 56 12.43 14.41 -6.07
C ASN A 56 11.67 14.43 -7.40
N PHE A 57 10.71 13.53 -7.52
CA PHE A 57 9.91 13.37 -8.72
C PHE A 57 8.47 13.02 -8.29
N PRO A 58 7.53 13.99 -8.34
CA PRO A 58 6.18 13.75 -7.85
C PRO A 58 5.42 12.83 -8.78
N MET A 59 4.78 11.81 -8.19
CA MET A 59 3.94 10.86 -8.90
C MET A 59 2.68 10.62 -8.08
N SER A 60 1.55 10.45 -8.77
CA SER A 60 0.28 10.20 -8.12
C SER A 60 -0.59 9.34 -8.99
N TYR A 61 -1.37 8.47 -8.35
CA TYR A 61 -2.47 7.79 -8.99
C TYR A 61 -3.63 7.66 -8.01
N LEU A 62 -4.83 8.01 -8.48
CA LEU A 62 -6.04 8.01 -7.66
C LEU A 62 -6.28 6.62 -7.06
N ASN A 63 -6.68 6.55 -5.79
CA ASN A 63 -6.94 5.31 -5.03
C ASN A 63 -5.73 4.37 -4.84
N TYR A 64 -4.56 4.71 -5.37
CA TYR A 64 -3.33 3.94 -5.18
C TYR A 64 -2.27 4.71 -4.39
N GLY A 65 -2.15 6.02 -4.53
CA GLY A 65 -1.29 6.82 -3.66
C GLY A 65 -0.55 7.95 -4.36
N THR A 66 0.10 8.77 -3.55
CA THR A 66 0.86 9.95 -3.96
C THR A 66 2.25 9.93 -3.32
N THR A 67 3.24 10.40 -4.04
CA THR A 67 4.63 10.52 -3.58
C THR A 67 5.26 11.78 -4.18
N ASN A 68 6.24 12.35 -3.49
CA ASN A 68 7.10 13.41 -4.01
C ASN A 68 8.47 12.88 -4.48
N LYS A 69 8.71 11.57 -4.36
CA LYS A 69 9.98 10.92 -4.68
C LYS A 69 9.77 9.67 -5.52
N ALA A 70 10.74 9.41 -6.38
CA ALA A 70 10.79 8.20 -7.19
C ALA A 70 12.21 7.67 -7.30
N LEU A 71 12.31 6.40 -7.65
CA LEU A 71 13.55 5.70 -7.95
C LEU A 71 13.81 5.83 -9.45
N HIS A 72 15.04 6.15 -9.85
CA HIS A 72 15.42 6.21 -11.26
C HIS A 72 16.80 5.63 -11.48
N TYR A 73 17.01 5.14 -12.70
CA TYR A 73 18.28 4.59 -13.14
C TYR A 73 19.29 5.69 -13.42
N VAL A 74 20.49 5.53 -12.88
CA VAL A 74 21.65 6.40 -13.09
C VAL A 74 22.79 5.56 -13.65
N PRO A 75 23.51 6.04 -14.68
CA PRO A 75 24.62 5.29 -15.28
C PRO A 75 25.74 4.96 -14.29
N ASN A 76 26.45 3.87 -14.58
CA ASN A 76 27.79 3.52 -14.10
C ASN A 76 27.99 2.77 -12.78
N LEU A 77 26.99 2.13 -12.16
CA LEU A 77 27.18 1.53 -10.82
C LEU A 77 26.25 0.30 -10.48
N ASN A 78 26.12 -0.25 -9.26
CA ASN A 78 25.54 -1.60 -9.00
C ASN A 78 23.99 -1.77 -9.05
N THR A 79 23.51 -2.92 -9.52
CA THR A 79 22.09 -3.33 -9.49
C THR A 79 21.58 -3.54 -8.05
N PRO A 80 20.55 -2.81 -7.59
CA PRO A 80 19.98 -3.01 -6.26
C PRO A 80 18.91 -4.10 -6.22
N LEU A 81 18.84 -4.78 -5.07
CA LEU A 81 17.80 -5.71 -4.69
C LEU A 81 17.19 -5.33 -3.35
N GLN A 82 15.94 -5.69 -3.17
CA GLN A 82 15.26 -5.69 -1.87
C GLN A 82 14.93 -7.12 -1.50
N ILE A 83 15.31 -7.54 -0.30
CA ILE A 83 14.78 -8.76 0.34
C ILE A 83 13.69 -8.34 1.32
N PHE A 84 12.57 -9.04 1.31
CA PHE A 84 11.50 -8.87 2.28
C PHE A 84 11.02 -10.23 2.78
N ALA A 85 10.48 -10.24 3.99
CA ALA A 85 10.06 -11.47 4.64
C ALA A 85 8.75 -11.97 4.04
N ASN A 86 8.84 -12.86 3.05
CA ASN A 86 7.75 -13.71 2.62
C ASN A 86 8.19 -15.17 2.69
N ASN A 87 7.67 -15.88 3.69
CA ASN A 87 7.94 -17.31 3.87
C ASN A 87 6.68 -18.14 3.61
N THR A 88 5.60 -17.51 3.17
CA THR A 88 4.35 -18.20 2.84
C THR A 88 4.52 -18.83 1.47
N THR A 89 4.83 -20.12 1.45
CA THR A 89 4.81 -20.91 0.24
C THR A 89 3.40 -21.43 -0.02
N THR A 90 2.97 -21.29 -1.26
CA THR A 90 1.66 -21.78 -1.74
C THR A 90 1.88 -22.60 -2.99
N THR A 91 0.97 -23.54 -3.22
CA THR A 91 0.89 -24.28 -4.50
C THR A 91 -0.08 -23.63 -5.49
N GLU A 92 -1.01 -22.82 -4.98
CA GLU A 92 -1.95 -22.03 -5.77
C GLU A 92 -2.14 -20.69 -5.07
N ALA A 93 -1.81 -19.59 -5.77
CA ALA A 93 -1.95 -18.24 -5.22
C ALA A 93 -1.91 -17.19 -6.32
N ASN A 94 -2.46 -16.03 -6.00
CA ASN A 94 -2.28 -14.82 -6.80
C ASN A 94 -1.33 -13.89 -6.07
N TYR A 95 -0.36 -13.33 -6.79
CA TYR A 95 0.51 -12.27 -6.31
C TYR A 95 0.32 -11.05 -7.20
N TYR A 96 -0.09 -9.93 -6.61
CA TYR A 96 -0.22 -8.66 -7.28
C TYR A 96 1.01 -7.82 -6.97
N PHE A 97 1.75 -7.43 -7.99
CA PHE A 97 2.82 -6.45 -7.92
C PHE A 97 2.40 -5.18 -8.63
N ALA A 98 2.27 -4.10 -7.87
CA ALA A 98 1.86 -2.81 -8.36
C ALA A 98 2.93 -1.75 -8.09
N PHE A 99 3.03 -0.78 -8.98
CA PHE A 99 3.89 0.40 -8.82
C PHE A 99 3.46 1.51 -9.78
N LEU A 100 3.86 2.74 -9.47
CA LEU A 100 3.77 3.86 -10.38
C LEU A 100 4.99 3.87 -11.30
N LEU A 101 4.76 4.04 -12.60
CA LEU A 101 5.79 4.13 -13.63
C LEU A 101 5.65 5.42 -14.43
N ASN A 102 6.75 6.13 -14.64
CA ASN A 102 6.84 7.21 -15.63
C ASN A 102 8.11 7.02 -16.46
N VAL A 103 7.97 6.63 -17.72
CA VAL A 103 9.09 6.46 -18.65
C VAL A 103 9.31 7.77 -19.40
N GLN A 104 10.54 8.26 -19.39
CA GLN A 104 10.95 9.49 -20.06
C GLN A 104 11.59 9.20 -21.42
N SER A 105 12.29 8.07 -21.51
CA SER A 105 12.85 7.56 -22.77
C SER A 105 12.98 6.04 -22.70
N ALA A 106 12.78 5.38 -23.83
CA ALA A 106 12.97 3.95 -23.98
C ALA A 106 13.74 3.67 -25.27
N ILE A 107 14.45 2.55 -25.29
CA ILE A 107 15.29 2.17 -26.42
C ILE A 107 14.43 1.59 -27.52
N ILE A 108 14.59 2.14 -28.73
CA ILE A 108 13.89 1.71 -29.95
C ILE A 108 14.79 0.70 -30.65
N THR A 109 14.70 -0.56 -30.26
CA THR A 109 15.36 -1.68 -30.95
C THR A 109 14.47 -2.90 -30.90
N ASP A 110 14.44 -3.63 -31.99
CA ASP A 110 13.85 -4.96 -32.15
C ASP A 110 14.61 -6.08 -31.40
N GLN A 111 15.83 -5.80 -30.95
CA GLN A 111 16.87 -6.79 -30.62
C GLN A 111 17.30 -6.87 -29.15
N ILE A 112 16.48 -6.54 -28.14
CA ILE A 112 16.98 -6.60 -26.75
C ILE A 112 16.15 -7.51 -25.84
N THR A 113 16.71 -8.69 -25.61
CA THR A 113 16.36 -9.71 -24.61
C THR A 113 16.82 -9.35 -23.18
N SER A 114 17.36 -8.14 -22.94
CA SER A 114 18.08 -7.79 -21.70
C SER A 114 17.92 -6.33 -21.20
N LEU A 115 16.71 -5.75 -21.28
CA LEU A 115 16.41 -4.48 -20.59
C LEU A 115 15.22 -4.64 -19.65
N ASP A 116 15.24 -5.71 -18.87
CA ASP A 116 14.40 -5.79 -17.70
C ASP A 116 14.80 -4.71 -16.69
N PHE A 117 13.78 -3.96 -16.28
CA PHE A 117 13.89 -2.89 -15.29
C PHE A 117 13.23 -3.26 -13.96
N VAL A 118 12.48 -4.34 -13.91
CA VAL A 118 12.05 -4.96 -12.65
C VAL A 118 12.03 -6.47 -12.83
N GLN A 119 12.49 -7.20 -11.82
CA GLN A 119 12.30 -8.64 -11.71
C GLN A 119 11.76 -8.99 -10.31
N LEU A 120 10.88 -9.97 -10.24
CA LEU A 120 10.48 -10.61 -8.99
C LEU A 120 11.06 -12.01 -8.89
N HIS A 121 11.49 -12.40 -7.69
CA HIS A 121 12.16 -13.67 -7.46
C HIS A 121 11.58 -14.43 -6.25
N SER A 122 11.68 -15.75 -6.32
CA SER A 122 11.49 -16.69 -5.22
C SER A 122 12.83 -17.33 -4.91
N GLY A 123 13.47 -16.88 -3.82
CA GLY A 123 14.86 -17.24 -3.55
C GLY A 123 15.77 -16.69 -4.65
N ASN A 124 16.43 -17.54 -5.42
CA ASN A 124 17.28 -17.14 -6.55
C ASN A 124 16.63 -17.40 -7.92
N ASN A 125 15.37 -17.84 -7.94
CA ASN A 125 14.65 -18.16 -9.16
C ASN A 125 13.82 -16.96 -9.62
N LEU A 126 13.99 -16.56 -10.88
CA LEU A 126 13.19 -15.53 -11.52
C LEU A 126 11.74 -16.01 -11.65
N VAL A 127 10.81 -15.30 -11.02
CA VAL A 127 9.36 -15.56 -11.12
C VAL A 127 8.80 -14.86 -12.36
N PHE A 128 9.05 -13.55 -12.48
CA PHE A 128 8.80 -12.83 -13.73
C PHE A 128 9.61 -11.55 -13.83
N ARG A 129 9.70 -11.04 -15.05
CA ARG A 129 10.41 -9.80 -15.41
C ARG A 129 9.52 -8.83 -16.17
N ILE A 130 9.83 -7.54 -16.05
CA ILE A 130 9.16 -6.43 -16.72
C ILE A 130 10.22 -5.61 -17.47
N MET A 131 9.94 -5.32 -18.73
CA MET A 131 10.81 -4.57 -19.65
C MET A 131 9.99 -3.50 -20.39
N THR A 132 10.68 -2.62 -21.13
CA THR A 132 10.04 -1.68 -22.06
C THR A 132 10.65 -1.78 -23.45
N SER A 133 9.88 -1.46 -24.48
CA SER A 133 10.38 -1.24 -25.84
C SER A 133 9.85 0.07 -26.40
N GLY A 134 10.74 0.97 -26.80
CA GLY A 134 10.36 2.23 -27.43
C GLY A 134 9.72 1.99 -28.80
N THR A 135 8.69 2.75 -29.13
CA THR A 135 7.97 2.70 -30.41
C THR A 135 7.46 4.08 -30.80
N GLY A 136 8.00 4.65 -31.88
CA GLY A 136 7.68 6.02 -32.31
C GLY A 136 7.84 7.02 -31.16
N ASN A 137 6.73 7.69 -30.80
CA ASN A 137 6.67 8.71 -29.75
C ASN A 137 6.31 8.15 -28.35
N GLY A 138 6.33 6.84 -28.17
CA GLY A 138 5.96 6.19 -26.92
C GLY A 138 6.73 4.90 -26.67
N TYR A 139 6.19 4.06 -25.81
CA TYR A 139 6.77 2.78 -25.44
C TYR A 139 5.69 1.74 -25.16
N GLN A 140 6.05 0.47 -25.29
CA GLN A 140 5.22 -0.67 -24.92
C GLN A 140 5.82 -1.37 -23.69
N ILE A 141 4.94 -1.97 -22.89
CA ILE A 141 5.35 -2.83 -21.78
C ILE A 141 5.62 -4.23 -22.31
N ARG A 142 6.71 -4.83 -21.84
CA ARG A 142 7.08 -6.22 -22.10
C ARG A 142 7.15 -6.97 -20.78
N PHE A 143 6.67 -8.21 -20.74
CA PHE A 143 6.65 -8.98 -19.49
C PHE A 143 6.60 -10.49 -19.72
N GLY A 144 7.11 -11.27 -18.78
CA GLY A 144 7.12 -12.73 -18.90
C GLY A 144 7.88 -13.48 -17.81
N LYS A 145 7.67 -14.81 -17.75
CA LYS A 145 8.41 -15.74 -16.86
C LYS A 145 9.82 -16.02 -17.41
N MET A 146 9.92 -16.20 -18.71
CA MET A 146 11.15 -16.20 -19.53
C MET A 146 10.78 -15.78 -20.96
N ASP A 147 9.77 -16.43 -21.54
CA ASP A 147 9.17 -15.98 -22.79
C ASP A 147 8.38 -14.70 -22.55
N THR A 148 8.65 -13.70 -23.38
CA THR A 148 8.19 -12.34 -23.17
C THR A 148 7.06 -12.01 -24.12
N GLU A 149 5.97 -11.48 -23.58
CA GLU A 149 4.87 -10.89 -24.34
C GLU A 149 5.07 -9.38 -24.46
N VAL A 150 4.67 -8.80 -25.59
CA VAL A 150 4.65 -7.35 -25.81
C VAL A 150 3.21 -6.86 -25.71
N ALA A 151 2.91 -6.05 -24.70
CA ALA A 151 1.62 -5.39 -24.62
C ALA A 151 1.47 -4.41 -25.81
N PRO A 152 0.51 -4.60 -26.72
CA PRO A 152 0.40 -3.77 -27.92
C PRO A 152 0.05 -2.31 -27.65
N THR A 153 -0.54 -1.99 -26.48
CA THR A 153 -0.80 -0.59 -26.10
C THR A 153 0.49 0.21 -26.02
N VAL A 154 0.57 1.27 -26.83
CA VAL A 154 1.63 2.27 -26.78
C VAL A 154 1.29 3.30 -25.71
N LEU A 155 2.14 3.37 -24.69
CA LEU A 155 2.08 4.35 -23.61
C LEU A 155 2.89 5.60 -23.96
N ASN A 156 2.43 6.76 -23.52
CA ASN A 156 3.10 8.03 -23.77
C ASN A 156 4.28 8.19 -22.83
N PHE A 157 5.40 8.71 -23.34
CA PHE A 157 6.48 9.18 -22.47
C PHE A 157 6.00 10.32 -21.57
N ASN A 158 6.68 10.51 -20.45
CA ASN A 158 6.47 11.58 -19.47
C ASN A 158 5.10 11.54 -18.78
N GLN A 159 4.35 10.46 -18.95
CA GLN A 159 3.07 10.23 -18.27
C GLN A 159 3.25 9.19 -17.16
N THR A 160 2.66 9.47 -16.00
CA THR A 160 2.60 8.50 -14.90
C THR A 160 1.46 7.52 -15.14
N TYR A 161 1.77 6.23 -15.05
CA TYR A 161 0.85 5.11 -15.12
C TYR A 161 0.92 4.30 -13.83
N LEU A 162 -0.23 3.81 -13.35
CA LEU A 162 -0.26 2.67 -12.42
C LEU A 162 -0.22 1.39 -13.22
N LEU A 163 0.80 0.57 -12.98
CA LEU A 163 0.85 -0.78 -13.51
C LEU A 163 0.59 -1.77 -12.39
N VAL A 164 -0.22 -2.79 -12.66
CA VAL A 164 -0.41 -3.94 -11.78
C VAL A 164 -0.13 -5.19 -12.59
N PHE A 165 0.73 -6.05 -12.07
CA PHE A 165 1.01 -7.37 -12.60
C PHE A 165 0.48 -8.41 -11.62
N LYS A 166 -0.34 -9.34 -12.11
CA LYS A 166 -0.81 -10.49 -11.34
C LYS A 166 -0.06 -11.72 -11.82
N TYR A 167 0.71 -12.34 -10.94
CA TYR A 167 1.21 -13.70 -11.15
C TYR A 167 0.20 -14.67 -10.55
N SER A 168 -0.41 -15.50 -11.40
CA SER A 168 -1.35 -16.54 -10.97
C SER A 168 -0.63 -17.87 -10.99
N GLN A 169 -0.31 -18.39 -9.80
CA GLN A 169 0.31 -19.68 -9.59
C GLN A 169 -0.75 -20.78 -9.61
N ASN A 170 -0.49 -21.84 -10.37
CA ASN A 170 -1.28 -23.05 -10.44
C ASN A 170 -0.39 -24.26 -10.13
N SER A 171 -0.97 -25.28 -9.53
CA SER A 171 -0.27 -26.50 -9.14
C SER A 171 -0.32 -27.61 -10.21
N ALA A 172 -1.07 -27.40 -11.29
CA ALA A 172 -1.41 -28.44 -12.25
C ALA A 172 -0.28 -28.76 -13.26
N SER A 173 0.61 -27.82 -13.59
CA SER A 173 1.75 -28.02 -14.49
C SER A 173 2.99 -27.22 -14.04
N LEU A 174 4.06 -27.28 -14.84
CA LEU A 174 5.24 -26.40 -14.74
C LEU A 174 5.26 -25.37 -15.88
N SER A 175 4.10 -25.13 -16.48
CA SER A 175 3.94 -24.20 -17.61
C SER A 175 2.53 -23.59 -17.70
N ASP A 176 1.80 -23.53 -16.58
CA ASP A 176 0.41 -23.09 -16.51
C ASP A 176 0.21 -21.82 -15.66
N ASP A 177 1.25 -21.39 -14.95
CA ASP A 177 1.27 -20.08 -14.34
C ASP A 177 1.13 -19.00 -15.42
N ASN A 178 0.46 -17.89 -15.10
CA ASN A 178 0.34 -16.78 -16.02
C ASN A 178 0.59 -15.44 -15.35
N ILE A 179 1.03 -14.49 -16.16
CA ILE A 179 1.19 -13.10 -15.76
C ILE A 179 0.13 -12.28 -16.46
N SER A 180 -0.66 -11.55 -15.71
CA SER A 180 -1.68 -10.64 -16.22
C SER A 180 -1.30 -9.18 -15.93
N LEU A 181 -1.41 -8.31 -16.93
CA LEU A 181 -1.10 -6.89 -16.86
C LEU A 181 -2.38 -6.06 -16.84
N PHE A 182 -2.45 -5.14 -15.88
CA PHE A 182 -3.46 -4.09 -15.80
C PHE A 182 -2.78 -2.73 -15.90
N ILE A 183 -3.25 -1.89 -16.83
CA ILE A 183 -2.74 -0.53 -17.04
C ILE A 183 -3.81 0.44 -16.53
N ASN A 184 -3.43 1.33 -15.61
CA ASN A 184 -4.33 2.27 -14.96
C ASN A 184 -5.65 1.64 -14.48
N PRO A 185 -5.62 0.54 -13.70
CA PRO A 185 -6.85 0.03 -13.10
C PRO A 185 -7.38 0.99 -12.03
N ASP A 186 -8.69 1.01 -11.82
CA ASP A 186 -9.25 1.56 -10.58
C ASP A 186 -9.17 0.50 -9.48
N VAL A 187 -8.10 0.57 -8.69
CA VAL A 187 -7.85 -0.40 -7.61
C VAL A 187 -8.88 -0.29 -6.48
N SER A 188 -9.75 0.73 -6.44
CA SER A 188 -10.82 0.85 -5.44
C SER A 188 -12.00 -0.11 -5.71
N LEU A 189 -12.15 -0.54 -6.96
CA LEU A 189 -13.19 -1.45 -7.42
C LEU A 189 -12.72 -2.91 -7.30
N ASN A 190 -13.61 -3.84 -7.66
CA ASN A 190 -13.26 -5.25 -7.82
C ASN A 190 -12.20 -5.41 -8.93
N GLU A 191 -11.42 -6.50 -8.87
CA GLU A 191 -10.43 -6.84 -9.89
C GLU A 191 -11.10 -6.83 -11.29
N PRO A 192 -10.65 -5.95 -12.21
CA PRO A 192 -11.21 -5.90 -13.56
C PRO A 192 -10.67 -7.06 -14.41
N LEU A 193 -11.10 -7.14 -15.68
CA LEU A 193 -10.41 -8.01 -16.64
C LEU A 193 -9.01 -7.47 -16.92
N PRO A 194 -7.99 -8.34 -17.07
CA PRO A 194 -6.65 -7.91 -17.43
C PRO A 194 -6.63 -7.36 -18.86
N HIS A 195 -5.75 -6.40 -19.10
CA HIS A 195 -5.54 -5.87 -20.46
C HIS A 195 -4.81 -6.90 -21.32
N TYR A 196 -3.84 -7.59 -20.73
CA TYR A 196 -3.00 -8.59 -21.39
C TYR A 196 -2.64 -9.72 -20.44
N THR A 197 -2.50 -10.94 -20.97
CA THR A 197 -2.08 -12.11 -20.21
C THR A 197 -1.02 -12.87 -21.00
N ASN A 198 0.09 -13.20 -20.36
CA ASN A 198 1.15 -14.05 -20.89
C ASN A 198 1.14 -15.40 -20.17
N TYR A 199 0.97 -16.47 -20.94
CA TYR A 199 0.97 -17.85 -20.47
C TYR A 199 2.32 -18.56 -20.72
N SER A 200 3.14 -18.00 -21.60
CA SER A 200 4.39 -18.61 -22.07
C SER A 200 5.52 -18.54 -21.04
N GLY A 201 6.54 -19.38 -21.24
CA GLY A 201 7.66 -19.56 -20.32
C GLY A 201 7.42 -20.64 -19.28
N SER A 202 8.52 -21.13 -18.71
CA SER A 202 8.51 -22.13 -17.64
C SER A 202 8.15 -21.50 -16.29
N ASP A 203 7.45 -22.26 -15.46
CA ASP A 203 7.05 -21.82 -14.12
C ASP A 203 8.23 -21.95 -13.15
N VAL A 204 8.22 -21.11 -12.11
CA VAL A 204 9.05 -21.37 -10.94
C VAL A 204 8.33 -22.43 -10.12
N ASN A 205 9.05 -23.50 -9.78
CA ASN A 205 8.67 -24.64 -8.92
C ASN A 205 7.33 -24.50 -8.18
N SER A 206 6.53 -25.58 -8.11
CA SER A 206 5.15 -25.59 -7.59
C SER A 206 4.97 -25.10 -6.14
N SER A 207 6.04 -24.82 -5.39
CA SER A 207 6.01 -24.17 -4.09
C SER A 207 6.91 -22.94 -4.13
N LEU A 208 6.32 -21.75 -4.31
CA LEU A 208 7.06 -20.48 -4.41
C LEU A 208 6.59 -19.47 -3.36
N ALA A 209 7.51 -18.61 -2.95
CA ALA A 209 7.24 -17.43 -2.15
C ALA A 209 8.01 -16.26 -2.76
N ILE A 210 7.30 -15.29 -3.35
CA ILE A 210 7.94 -14.08 -3.88
C ILE A 210 8.52 -13.31 -2.70
N ASN A 211 9.85 -13.18 -2.64
CA ASN A 211 10.56 -12.60 -1.48
C ASN A 211 11.69 -11.64 -1.85
N LYS A 212 11.89 -11.38 -3.14
CA LYS A 212 12.86 -10.38 -3.62
C LYS A 212 12.32 -9.58 -4.81
N ILE A 213 12.70 -8.30 -4.85
CA ILE A 213 12.54 -7.41 -6.00
C ILE A 213 13.94 -7.00 -6.45
N TYR A 214 14.26 -7.18 -7.73
CA TYR A 214 15.47 -6.64 -8.34
C TYR A 214 15.08 -5.47 -9.25
N LEU A 215 15.78 -4.35 -9.12
CA LEU A 215 15.66 -3.21 -10.02
C LEU A 215 16.90 -3.21 -10.91
N THR A 216 16.79 -3.89 -12.05
CA THR A 216 17.91 -4.19 -12.93
C THR A 216 17.96 -3.22 -14.10
N GLN A 217 19.11 -3.10 -14.75
CA GLN A 217 19.14 -2.69 -16.14
C GLN A 217 20.30 -3.48 -16.73
N ASN A 218 19.99 -4.50 -17.53
CA ASN A 218 20.93 -5.57 -17.85
C ASN A 218 21.88 -5.18 -19.03
N ASN A 219 22.22 -3.90 -19.16
CA ASN A 219 23.27 -3.43 -20.06
C ASN A 219 23.74 -1.99 -19.75
N ALA A 220 25.04 -1.82 -19.51
CA ALA A 220 25.70 -0.53 -19.27
C ALA A 220 25.89 0.34 -20.53
N THR A 221 25.79 -0.25 -21.72
CA THR A 221 26.03 0.40 -23.01
C THR A 221 24.82 1.22 -23.46
N TYR A 222 23.65 0.91 -22.91
CA TYR A 222 22.35 1.37 -23.36
C TYR A 222 21.84 2.53 -22.51
N ASN A 223 22.46 3.69 -22.69
CA ASN A 223 22.18 4.93 -21.96
C ASN A 223 20.87 5.65 -22.39
N GLY A 224 19.95 4.93 -23.06
CA GLY A 224 18.74 5.48 -23.67
C GLY A 224 17.45 5.21 -22.90
N PHE A 225 17.48 4.36 -21.87
CA PHE A 225 16.33 4.11 -21.00
C PHE A 225 16.37 5.03 -19.78
N LYS A 226 15.30 5.80 -19.57
CA LYS A 226 15.10 6.63 -18.38
C LYS A 226 13.68 6.44 -17.89
N ALA A 227 13.54 5.99 -16.66
CA ALA A 227 12.23 5.79 -16.03
C ALA A 227 12.28 6.06 -14.54
N TYR A 228 11.12 6.46 -14.01
CA TYR A 228 10.85 6.70 -12.60
C TYR A 228 9.86 5.66 -12.09
N ILE A 229 10.20 5.00 -10.99
CA ILE A 229 9.40 3.97 -10.33
C ILE A 229 9.10 4.44 -8.91
N SER A 230 7.85 4.30 -8.46
CA SER A 230 7.53 4.61 -7.07
C SER A 230 6.37 3.80 -6.52
N GLN A 231 6.25 3.83 -5.19
CA GLN A 231 5.23 3.11 -4.42
C GLN A 231 5.11 1.62 -4.75
N PRO A 232 6.20 0.83 -4.87
CA PRO A 232 6.06 -0.60 -5.16
C PRO A 232 5.34 -1.31 -4.01
N LYS A 233 4.36 -2.14 -4.36
CA LYS A 233 3.58 -2.96 -3.42
C LYS A 233 3.40 -4.37 -3.97
N ILE A 234 3.57 -5.38 -3.11
CA ILE A 234 3.22 -6.78 -3.38
C ILE A 234 2.17 -7.22 -2.36
N CYS A 235 1.07 -7.80 -2.85
CA CYS A 235 0.03 -8.38 -2.00
C CYS A 235 -0.60 -9.62 -2.65
N MET A 236 -1.32 -10.42 -1.87
CA MET A 236 -1.97 -11.64 -2.37
C MET A 236 -3.44 -11.46 -2.76
N ASN A 237 -4.03 -10.32 -2.40
CA ASN A 237 -5.40 -9.96 -2.76
C ASN A 237 -5.44 -8.62 -3.48
N TRP A 238 -6.30 -8.51 -4.51
CA TRP A 238 -6.53 -7.26 -5.23
C TRP A 238 -6.92 -6.11 -4.30
N ASN A 239 -7.79 -6.37 -3.32
CA ASN A 239 -8.26 -5.35 -2.38
C ASN A 239 -7.14 -4.75 -1.51
N ASP A 240 -6.01 -5.45 -1.35
CA ASP A 240 -4.86 -4.98 -0.59
C ASP A 240 -3.99 -3.98 -1.41
N LEU A 241 -4.21 -3.89 -2.73
CA LEU A 241 -3.54 -2.90 -3.59
C LEU A 241 -3.91 -1.47 -3.24
N LYS A 242 -5.16 -1.28 -2.79
CA LYS A 242 -5.64 -0.01 -2.26
C LYS A 242 -4.63 0.43 -1.21
N ASN A 243 -3.88 1.50 -1.50
CA ASN A 243 -3.51 2.33 -0.37
C ASN A 243 -4.84 2.94 0.02
N LEU A 244 -5.46 2.30 1.00
CA LEU A 244 -6.07 3.10 2.02
C LEU A 244 -4.91 4.00 2.50
N GLN A 245 -4.75 5.15 1.84
CA GLN A 245 -4.96 6.35 2.62
C GLN A 245 -6.27 6.05 3.39
N THR A 246 -6.13 5.42 4.56
CA THR A 246 -6.62 6.13 5.72
C THR A 246 -6.24 7.55 5.39
N LEU A 247 -7.25 8.38 5.15
CA LEU A 247 -7.05 9.77 5.36
C LEU A 247 -6.31 9.78 6.69
N ALA A 248 -4.99 9.96 6.65
CA ALA A 248 -4.30 10.73 7.64
C ALA A 248 -4.94 12.09 7.43
N ILE A 249 -6.19 12.20 7.90
CA ILE A 249 -6.70 13.41 8.47
C ILE A 249 -5.56 13.71 9.41
N ASN A 250 -4.77 14.73 9.09
CA ASN A 250 -3.82 15.31 10.01
C ASN A 250 -4.43 15.11 11.40
N ASP A 251 -3.83 14.30 12.27
CA ASP A 251 -4.38 14.07 13.62
C ASP A 251 -4.56 15.42 14.35
N ASN A 252 -3.89 16.46 13.84
CA ASN A 252 -4.03 17.86 14.21
C ASN A 252 -5.38 18.51 13.82
N LYS A 253 -6.06 18.08 12.74
CA LYS A 253 -7.39 18.59 12.32
C LYS A 253 -8.57 17.72 12.77
N ARG A 254 -8.45 16.38 12.84
CA ARG A 254 -9.52 15.52 13.39
C ARG A 254 -9.79 15.87 14.85
N SER A 255 -8.71 16.18 15.54
CA SER A 255 -8.65 16.92 16.77
C SER A 255 -9.77 17.98 16.91
N GLU A 256 -9.91 18.94 16.00
CA GLU A 256 -10.70 20.14 16.30
C GLU A 256 -12.22 19.96 16.19
N ASN A 257 -12.69 18.94 15.46
CA ASN A 257 -14.10 18.69 15.18
C ASN A 257 -14.62 17.37 15.81
N GLU A 258 -14.22 17.10 17.04
CA GLU A 258 -14.71 15.96 17.85
C GLU A 258 -15.14 16.44 19.23
N PHE A 259 -15.98 15.66 19.92
CA PHE A 259 -16.25 15.89 21.34
C PHE A 259 -14.97 15.76 22.16
N ARG A 260 -14.67 16.78 22.97
CA ARG A 260 -13.44 16.87 23.76
C ARG A 260 -13.73 17.30 25.18
N ILE A 261 -13.03 16.68 26.11
CA ILE A 261 -12.94 17.16 27.49
C ILE A 261 -11.80 18.19 27.51
N ILE A 262 -12.10 19.44 27.87
CA ILE A 262 -11.13 20.55 27.83
C ILE A 262 -10.04 20.37 28.90
N GLU A 263 -10.39 19.80 30.04
CA GLU A 263 -9.47 19.56 31.15
C GLU A 263 -9.67 18.15 31.72
N ASN A 264 -8.59 17.35 31.75
CA ASN A 264 -8.57 16.03 32.36
C ASN A 264 -7.14 15.74 32.85
N PRO A 265 -6.86 15.63 34.17
CA PRO A 265 -7.83 15.57 35.28
C PRO A 265 -8.52 16.89 35.61
N ILE A 266 -9.79 16.84 36.00
CA ILE A 266 -10.58 18.01 36.42
C ILE A 266 -10.27 18.33 37.88
N LYS A 267 -9.96 19.60 38.16
CA LYS A 267 -9.62 20.09 39.52
C LYS A 267 -10.68 20.99 40.15
N ASN A 268 -11.56 21.58 39.36
CA ASN A 268 -12.48 22.63 39.82
C ASN A 268 -13.95 22.18 39.88
N ASN A 269 -14.20 20.87 39.96
CA ASN A 269 -15.55 20.27 39.96
C ASN A 269 -16.44 20.67 38.77
N ILE A 270 -15.88 21.24 37.70
CA ILE A 270 -16.60 21.61 36.48
C ILE A 270 -15.97 20.86 35.32
N LEU A 271 -16.73 19.92 34.76
CA LEU A 271 -16.39 19.24 33.52
C LEU A 271 -16.74 20.15 32.34
N LYS A 272 -15.73 20.58 31.59
CA LYS A 272 -15.90 21.38 30.38
C LYS A 272 -15.74 20.51 29.13
N ILE A 273 -16.72 20.57 28.24
CA ILE A 273 -16.80 19.78 27.02
C ILE A 273 -16.91 20.73 25.82
N LYS A 274 -16.02 20.55 24.84
CA LYS A 274 -16.14 21.16 23.52
C LYS A 274 -16.85 20.15 22.60
N SER A 275 -17.96 20.56 21.99
CA SER A 275 -18.63 19.79 20.94
C SER A 275 -18.03 20.09 19.57
N PRO A 276 -18.19 19.18 18.59
CA PRO A 276 -17.91 19.49 17.19
C PRO A 276 -18.80 20.64 16.68
N ASP A 277 -18.33 21.33 15.64
CA ASP A 277 -19.09 22.39 14.98
C ASP A 277 -20.32 21.81 14.27
N GLY A 278 -21.45 22.50 14.39
CA GLY A 278 -22.71 22.08 13.76
C GLY A 278 -23.49 20.98 14.50
N ILE A 279 -22.99 20.49 15.64
CA ILE A 279 -23.71 19.53 16.48
C ILE A 279 -24.56 20.27 17.52
N SER A 280 -25.87 20.12 17.39
CA SER A 280 -26.87 20.80 18.23
C SER A 280 -27.82 19.86 18.97
N ASP A 281 -27.56 18.55 19.00
CA ASP A 281 -28.38 17.60 19.77
C ASP A 281 -27.55 16.41 20.24
N TYR A 282 -27.20 16.41 21.52
CA TYR A 282 -26.48 15.32 22.16
C TYR A 282 -26.84 15.19 23.64
N ASN A 283 -26.79 13.96 24.14
CA ASN A 283 -27.01 13.61 25.55
C ASN A 283 -25.72 13.13 26.19
N ILE A 284 -25.52 13.48 27.46
CA ILE A 284 -24.38 13.04 28.24
C ILE A 284 -24.84 12.22 29.44
N ASP A 285 -24.18 11.07 29.62
CA ASP A 285 -24.27 10.21 30.80
C ASP A 285 -22.85 10.02 31.39
N ILE A 286 -22.72 9.97 32.71
CA ILE A 286 -21.46 9.67 33.41
C ILE A 286 -21.62 8.36 34.17
N TYR A 287 -20.60 7.50 34.07
CA TYR A 287 -20.53 6.18 34.70
C TYR A 287 -19.28 6.06 35.55
N ASP A 288 -19.33 5.28 36.63
CA ASP A 288 -18.13 4.88 37.36
C ASP A 288 -17.37 3.75 36.62
N ILE A 289 -16.20 3.37 37.15
CA ILE A 289 -15.37 2.29 36.59
C ILE A 289 -16.07 0.91 36.57
N SER A 290 -17.11 0.72 37.38
CA SER A 290 -17.90 -0.53 37.37
C SER A 290 -18.98 -0.55 36.30
N GLY A 291 -19.15 0.58 35.57
CA GLY A 291 -20.21 0.74 34.57
C GLY A 291 -21.56 1.14 35.18
N LYS A 292 -21.61 1.48 36.48
CA LYS A 292 -22.83 2.03 37.09
C LYS A 292 -22.99 3.48 36.67
N LYS A 293 -24.20 3.83 36.20
CA LYS A 293 -24.53 5.20 35.79
C LYS A 293 -24.68 6.09 37.03
N ILE A 294 -23.93 7.19 37.09
CA ILE A 294 -23.89 8.13 38.22
C ILE A 294 -24.64 9.43 37.89
N MET A 295 -24.52 9.94 36.66
CA MET A 295 -25.27 11.10 36.18
C MET A 295 -25.87 10.78 34.81
N ASN A 296 -27.03 11.35 34.48
CA ASN A 296 -27.73 11.02 33.23
C ASN A 296 -28.51 12.19 32.62
N ASN A 297 -28.87 12.02 31.34
CA ASN A 297 -29.77 12.92 30.59
C ASN A 297 -29.33 14.39 30.58
N LEU A 298 -28.02 14.64 30.60
CA LEU A 298 -27.45 15.98 30.52
C LEU A 298 -27.44 16.41 29.05
N LYS A 299 -28.51 17.07 28.62
CA LYS A 299 -28.67 17.56 27.24
C LYS A 299 -27.85 18.81 26.98
N MET A 300 -27.06 18.78 25.91
CA MET A 300 -26.41 19.96 25.33
C MET A 300 -25.65 20.86 26.31
N LYS A 301 -24.97 20.26 27.29
CA LYS A 301 -24.17 21.01 28.26
C LYS A 301 -22.71 21.07 27.81
N SER A 302 -22.17 22.28 27.70
CA SER A 302 -20.74 22.54 27.53
C SER A 302 -20.00 22.56 28.87
N GLU A 303 -20.72 22.84 29.96
CA GLU A 303 -20.19 22.78 31.33
C GLU A 303 -21.14 21.95 32.21
N ILE A 304 -20.57 21.00 32.96
CA ILE A 304 -21.29 20.09 33.85
C ILE A 304 -20.67 20.19 35.24
N ASP A 305 -21.48 20.58 36.22
CA ASP A 305 -21.10 20.51 37.64
C ASP A 305 -21.02 19.03 38.07
N ILE A 306 -19.83 18.63 38.51
CA ILE A 306 -19.50 17.28 38.98
C ILE A 306 -19.07 17.28 40.45
N SER A 307 -19.39 18.32 41.23
CA SER A 307 -19.08 18.43 42.66
C SER A 307 -19.59 17.26 43.52
N ASN A 308 -20.61 16.54 43.03
CA ASN A 308 -21.16 15.36 43.69
C ASN A 308 -20.36 14.07 43.41
N LEU A 309 -19.36 14.11 42.52
CA LEU A 309 -18.47 12.98 42.26
C LEU A 309 -17.31 12.99 43.26
N LYS A 310 -16.91 11.81 43.72
CA LYS A 310 -15.70 11.66 44.54
C LYS A 310 -14.47 11.71 43.62
N GLU A 311 -13.32 12.00 44.19
CA GLU A 311 -12.04 11.82 43.48
C GLU A 311 -11.93 10.37 42.96
N GLY A 312 -11.52 10.23 41.70
CA GLY A 312 -11.50 8.93 41.06
C GLY A 312 -11.61 8.98 39.54
N GLU A 313 -11.88 7.82 38.96
CA GLU A 313 -11.91 7.60 37.52
C GLU A 313 -13.33 7.23 37.07
N TYR A 314 -13.74 7.74 35.92
CA TYR A 314 -15.10 7.68 35.41
C TYR A 314 -15.10 7.58 33.88
N PHE A 315 -16.24 7.18 33.32
CA PHE A 315 -16.50 7.20 31.88
C PHE A 315 -17.61 8.18 31.55
N LEU A 316 -17.31 9.10 30.63
CA LEU A 316 -18.27 9.99 30.00
C LEU A 316 -18.78 9.34 28.72
N LYS A 317 -20.10 9.20 28.59
CA LYS A 317 -20.75 8.72 27.37
C LYS A 317 -21.56 9.85 26.76
N ILE A 318 -21.29 10.13 25.49
CA ILE A 318 -21.98 11.13 24.69
C ILE A 318 -22.76 10.39 23.61
N LEU A 319 -24.06 10.70 23.51
CA LEU A 319 -25.01 10.11 22.58
C LEU A 319 -25.51 11.19 21.63
N GLU A 320 -25.14 11.09 20.37
CA GLU A 320 -25.59 11.97 19.29
C GLU A 320 -26.34 11.12 18.26
N LYS A 321 -27.67 11.28 18.14
CA LYS A 321 -28.52 10.43 17.30
C LYS A 321 -28.28 8.93 17.53
N HIS A 322 -27.56 8.26 16.64
CA HIS A 322 -27.23 6.83 16.68
C HIS A 322 -25.76 6.55 17.04
N GLU A 323 -24.94 7.59 17.17
CA GLU A 323 -23.52 7.48 17.47
C GLU A 323 -23.25 7.57 18.98
N LYS A 324 -22.25 6.78 19.42
CA LYS A 324 -21.84 6.70 20.82
C LYS A 324 -20.38 7.07 20.92
N THR A 325 -20.07 8.14 21.64
CA THR A 325 -18.70 8.51 22.00
C THR A 325 -18.46 8.21 23.48
N LEU A 326 -17.34 7.55 23.78
CA LEU A 326 -16.89 7.30 25.15
C LEU A 326 -15.59 8.05 25.40
N LYS A 327 -15.50 8.76 26.53
CA LYS A 327 -14.29 9.45 26.98
C LYS A 327 -13.99 9.07 28.42
N PHE A 328 -12.70 8.95 28.72
CA PHE A 328 -12.23 8.73 30.08
C PHE A 328 -12.18 10.06 30.85
N LEU A 329 -12.59 10.04 32.11
CA LEU A 329 -12.69 11.20 32.98
C LEU A 329 -11.95 10.91 34.29
N LYS A 330 -11.06 11.82 34.70
CA LYS A 330 -10.36 11.76 35.98
C LYS A 330 -10.74 12.97 36.82
N VAL A 331 -11.31 12.74 37.99
CA VAL A 331 -11.70 13.77 38.97
C VAL A 331 -10.65 13.79 40.07
N ARG A 332 -10.12 14.98 40.38
CA ARG A 332 -9.06 15.21 41.35
C ARG A 332 -9.37 16.35 42.29
#